data_AF-A0AAX4JBD0-F1
#
_entry.id   AF-A0AAX4JBD0-F1
#
_cell.length_a   1.000
_cell.length_b   1.000
_cell.length_c   1.000
_cell.angle_alpha   90.00
_cell.angle_beta   90.00
_cell.angle_gamma   90.00
#
_symmetry.space_group_name_H-M   'P 1'
#
loop_
_entity.id
_entity.type
_entity.pdbx_description
1 polymer ?
#
loop_
_entity_poly.entity_id
_entity_poly.type
_entity_poly.pdbx_seq_one_letter_code
_entity_poly.pdbx_strand_id
1 'polypeptide(L)' 'MISLDEIALTKDLETLFKKIVRNSDIIKQIRNFGPLDYKIVEGYLHDPKVIAELEKYGRRSILKKYYISQQNK' A
#
# COMPACT_ATOMS: atom_id res chain seq x y z
N MET A 1 22.48 -1.26 -0.74
CA MET A 1 22.75 -1.42 0.70
C MET A 1 22.48 -0.05 1.30
N ILE A 2 21.35 0.14 1.98
CA ILE A 2 20.97 1.46 2.51
C ILE A 2 21.80 1.65 3.79
N SER A 3 22.66 2.67 3.81
CA SER A 3 23.52 2.96 4.97
C SER A 3 22.70 3.67 6.05
N LEU A 4 23.00 3.38 7.32
CA LEU A 4 22.36 4.00 8.48
C LEU A 4 22.66 5.52 8.59
N ASP A 5 23.55 6.04 7.75
CA ASP A 5 23.92 7.45 7.74
C ASP A 5 22.95 8.31 6.90
N GLU A 6 22.22 7.73 5.93
CA GLU A 6 21.14 8.43 5.19
C GLU A 6 19.86 8.62 6.02
N ILE A 7 19.80 7.97 7.19
CA ILE A 7 18.68 7.93 8.13
C ILE A 7 18.73 9.14 9.10
N ALA A 8 19.78 9.96 9.04
CA ALA A 8 20.06 11.08 9.95
C ALA A 8 19.27 12.39 9.68
N LEU A 9 18.10 12.32 9.05
CA LEU A 9 17.11 13.40 9.02
C LEU A 9 15.91 12.95 9.87
N THR A 10 15.97 13.27 11.16
CA THR A 10 15.06 12.77 12.21
C THR A 10 13.56 12.98 11.94
N LYS A 11 13.17 13.94 11.08
CA LYS A 11 11.78 14.10 10.60
C LYS A 11 11.38 13.15 9.47
N ASP A 12 12.31 12.80 8.60
CA ASP A 12 12.07 11.83 7.53
C ASP A 12 12.04 10.41 8.08
N LEU A 13 12.81 10.11 9.13
CA LEU A 13 12.78 8.78 9.71
C LEU A 13 11.44 8.43 10.33
N GLU A 14 10.86 9.32 11.12
CA GLU A 14 9.53 9.09 11.69
C GLU A 14 8.46 8.97 10.59
N THR A 15 8.61 9.75 9.52
CA THR A 15 7.72 9.69 8.35
C THR A 15 7.87 8.38 7.57
N LEU A 16 9.11 7.88 7.42
CA LEU A 16 9.42 6.60 6.82
C LEU A 16 8.89 5.45 7.67
N PHE A 17 9.09 5.48 8.98
CA PHE A 17 8.51 4.49 9.90
C PHE A 17 6.98 4.51 9.84
N LYS A 18 6.34 5.69 9.86
CA LYS A 18 4.88 5.80 9.69
C LYS A 18 4.41 5.23 8.37
N LYS A 19 5.13 5.44 7.27
CA LYS A 19 4.82 4.84 5.96
C LYS A 19 4.98 3.31 5.97
N ILE A 20 6.08 2.80 6.54
CA ILE A 20 6.38 1.36 6.61
C ILE A 20 5.34 0.63 7.48
N VAL A 21 5.02 1.16 8.66
CA VAL A 21 4.02 0.58 9.57
C VAL A 21 2.63 0.58 8.92
N ARG A 22 2.24 1.67 8.25
CA ARG A 22 0.96 1.73 7.54
C ARG A 22 0.86 0.76 6.37
N ASN A 23 1.96 0.56 5.63
CA ASN A 23 2.02 -0.46 4.57
C ASN A 23 1.83 -1.87 5.15
N SER A 24 2.48 -2.18 6.27
CA SER A 24 2.30 -3.46 6.98
C SER A 24 0.84 -3.73 7.34
N ASP A 25 0.14 -2.73 7.88
CA ASP A 25 -1.25 -2.88 8.29
C ASP A 25 -2.21 -3.01 7.11
N ILE A 26 -1.93 -2.36 5.99
CA ILE A 26 -2.72 -2.52 4.77
C ILE A 26 -2.56 -3.92 4.19
N ILE A 27 -1.33 -4.45 4.16
CA ILE A 27 -1.12 -5.83 3.74
C ILE A 27 -1.89 -6.78 4.65
N LYS A 28 -1.88 -6.58 5.98
CA LYS A 28 -2.71 -7.40 6.89
C LYS A 28 -4.20 -7.29 6.57
N GLN A 29 -4.71 -6.10 6.29
CA GLN A 29 -6.12 -5.90 5.92
C GLN A 29 -6.49 -6.56 4.58
N ILE A 30 -5.59 -6.54 3.60
CA ILE A 30 -5.77 -7.24 2.32
C ILE A 30 -5.88 -8.76 2.54
N ARG A 31 -5.03 -9.31 3.39
CA ARG A 31 -4.96 -10.73 3.73
C ARG A 31 -6.14 -11.19 4.59
N ASN A 32 -6.71 -10.32 5.41
CA ASN A 32 -7.92 -10.63 6.16
C ASN A 32 -9.08 -10.90 5.19
N PHE A 33 -9.86 -11.95 5.39
CA PHE A 33 -11.00 -12.30 4.51
C PHE A 33 -12.24 -11.42 4.71
N GLY A 34 -12.12 -10.31 5.44
CA GLY A 34 -13.21 -9.36 5.67
C GLY A 34 -13.45 -8.41 4.49
N PRO A 35 -14.56 -7.65 4.50
CA PRO A 35 -14.78 -6.58 3.54
C PRO A 35 -13.64 -5.54 3.60
N LEU A 36 -13.10 -5.17 2.44
CA LEU A 36 -12.04 -4.17 2.32
C LEU A 36 -12.54 -3.04 1.41
N ASP A 37 -12.58 -1.83 1.95
CA ASP A 37 -12.99 -0.65 1.19
C ASP A 37 -11.84 -0.18 0.28
N TYR A 38 -12.20 0.24 -0.93
CA TYR A 38 -11.28 0.85 -1.88
C TYR A 38 -10.58 2.08 -1.28
N LYS A 39 -11.31 2.93 -0.53
CA LYS A 39 -10.75 4.16 0.07
C LYS A 39 -9.57 3.90 1.01
N ILE A 40 -9.54 2.73 1.65
CA ILE A 40 -8.47 2.36 2.59
C ILE A 40 -7.15 2.11 1.84
N VAL A 41 -7.24 1.51 0.65
CA VAL A 41 -6.07 1.10 -0.13
C VAL A 41 -5.74 2.06 -1.26
N GLU A 42 -6.65 2.96 -1.64
CA GLU A 42 -6.53 3.89 -2.76
C GLU A 42 -5.20 4.65 -2.76
N GLY A 43 -4.84 5.24 -1.62
CA GLY A 43 -3.58 5.98 -1.44
C GLY A 43 -2.32 5.13 -1.58
N TYR A 44 -2.45 3.80 -1.66
CA TYR A 44 -1.37 2.81 -1.64
C TYR A 44 -1.31 1.96 -2.91
N LEU A 45 -2.25 2.16 -3.85
CA LEU A 45 -2.29 1.46 -5.13
C LEU A 45 -1.14 1.85 -6.07
N HIS A 46 -0.29 2.79 -5.68
CA HIS A 46 0.96 3.10 -6.36
C HIS A 46 2.10 2.13 -5.96
N ASP A 47 1.96 1.39 -4.86
CA ASP A 47 2.96 0.42 -4.40
C ASP A 47 2.73 -0.95 -5.08
N PRO A 48 3.69 -1.45 -5.88
CA PRO A 48 3.57 -2.75 -6.55
C PRO A 48 3.33 -3.91 -5.58
N LYS A 49 3.82 -3.85 -4.33
CA LYS A 49 3.59 -4.89 -3.32
C LYS A 49 2.12 -4.97 -2.91
N VAL A 50 1.46 -3.81 -2.81
CA VAL A 50 0.04 -3.72 -2.46
C VAL A 50 -0.80 -4.30 -3.60
N ILE A 51 -0.48 -3.98 -4.85
CA ILE A 51 -1.14 -4.56 -6.03
C ILE A 51 -0.99 -6.09 -6.04
N ALA A 52 0.23 -6.60 -5.86
CA ALA A 52 0.49 -8.04 -5.87
C ALA A 52 -0.28 -8.80 -4.78
N GLU A 53 -0.41 -8.22 -3.58
CA GLU A 53 -1.20 -8.83 -2.50
C GLU A 53 -2.71 -8.77 -2.82
N LEU A 54 -3.22 -7.68 -3.41
CA LEU A 54 -4.62 -7.59 -3.85
C LEU A 54 -4.94 -8.65 -4.91
N GLU A 55 -4.03 -8.90 -5.86
CA GLU A 55 -4.16 -9.95 -6.88
C GLU A 55 -4.16 -11.34 -6.23
N LYS A 56 -3.19 -11.60 -5.35
CA LYS A 56 -3.04 -12.88 -4.66
C LYS A 56 -4.26 -13.25 -3.82
N TYR A 57 -4.88 -12.28 -3.15
CA TYR A 57 -6.05 -12.49 -2.30
C TYR A 57 -7.38 -12.22 -3.03
N GLY A 58 -7.37 -12.12 -4.36
CA GLY A 58 -8.58 -12.09 -5.17
C GLY A 58 -9.45 -10.85 -4.98
N ARG A 59 -8.87 -9.71 -4.57
CA ARG A 59 -9.59 -8.44 -4.34
C ARG A 59 -9.91 -7.71 -5.65
N ARG A 60 -10.54 -8.42 -6.59
CA ARG A 60 -10.78 -8.00 -7.98
C ARG A 60 -11.62 -6.73 -8.10
N SER A 61 -12.56 -6.48 -7.19
CA SER A 61 -13.39 -5.27 -7.19
C SER A 61 -12.57 -4.00 -6.98
N ILE A 62 -11.55 -4.06 -6.13
CA ILE A 62 -10.61 -2.96 -5.87
C ILE A 62 -9.69 -2.76 -7.09
N LEU A 63 -9.11 -3.84 -7.60
CA LEU A 63 -8.25 -3.80 -8.79
C LEU A 63 -8.99 -3.25 -10.02
N LYS A 64 -10.25 -3.64 -10.23
CA LYS A 64 -11.08 -3.13 -11.33
C LYS A 64 -11.25 -1.61 -11.23
N LYS A 65 -11.57 -1.09 -10.04
CA LYS A 65 -11.67 0.36 -9.82
C LYS A 65 -10.35 1.06 -10.09
N TYR A 66 -9.23 0.47 -9.65
CA TYR A 66 -7.90 1.00 -9.90
C TYR A 66 -7.58 1.13 -11.39
N TYR A 67 -7.73 0.06 -12.17
CA TYR A 67 -7.42 0.12 -13.61
C TYR A 67 -8.32 1.09 -14.37
N ILE A 68 -9.61 1.17 -14.03
CA ILE A 68 -10.52 2.17 -14.61
C ILE A 68 -10.03 3.60 -14.29
N SER A 69 -9.57 3.85 -13.06
CA SER A 69 -9.05 5.18 -12.68
C SER A 69 -7.77 5.56 -13.44
N GLN A 70 -6.96 4.58 -13.85
CA GLN A 70 -5.72 4.82 -14.62
C GLN A 70 -5.98 5.06 -16.11
N GLN A 71 -7.08 4.52 -16.67
CA GLN A 71 -7.44 4.73 -18.08
C GLN A 71 -8.09 6.09 -18.35
N ASN A 72 -8.59 6.76 -17.30
CA ASN A 72 -9.26 8.07 -17.40
C ASN A 72 -8.33 9.25 -17.02
N LYS A 73 -7.02 8.99 -16.85
CA LYS A 73 -5.99 10.00 -16.62
C LYS A 73 -5.13 10.14 -17.87
#